data_AF-A0A354EXE4-F1
#
_entry.id   AF-A0A354EXE4-F1
#
_cell.length_a   1.000
_cell.length_b   1.000
_cell.length_c   1.000
_cell.angle_alpha   90.00
_cell.angle_beta   90.00
_cell.angle_gamma   90.00
#
_symmetry.space_group_name_H-M   'P 1'
#
loop_
_entity.id
_entity.type
_entity.pdbx_description
1 polymer ?
#
loop_
_entity_poly.entity_id
_entity_poly.type
_entity_poly.pdbx_seq_one_letter_code
_entity_poly.pdbx_strand_id
1 'polypeptide(L)'
;MHPLNTIDQLISQVDTALRTLFPPNQRASTRLNPGESEEEAPMSLDEKRHVAGLMRVNHAGEVCAQALYQGQALTAKLTTVKAQMMQAAAEEVDHLAWCEQRLRELDSQPSHLNALWYSGSFMLGALAGLAGDRWSLGFVAETERQVTAHLQQHVHRLPEQDLRTRAVLTTMQDDEARHAESAQTAGAAVLPVLIQQAMKGVSTLLTRSSYYW
;
A
#
# COMPACT_ATOMS: atom_id res chain seq x y z
N MET A 1 5.56 -20.47 22.51
CA MET A 1 5.43 -19.03 22.29
C MET A 1 4.49 -18.48 23.36
N HIS A 2 4.94 -17.55 24.19
CA HIS A 2 4.04 -16.87 25.12
C HIS A 2 3.03 -16.02 24.33
N PRO A 3 1.73 -16.06 24.65
CA PRO A 3 0.76 -15.17 24.02
C PRO A 3 1.13 -13.74 24.39
N LEU A 4 1.32 -12.88 23.36
CA LEU A 4 1.60 -11.46 23.54
C LEU A 4 0.46 -10.83 24.34
N ASN A 5 0.80 -10.18 25.45
CA ASN A 5 -0.19 -9.44 26.24
C ASN A 5 -0.61 -8.16 25.48
N THR A 6 -1.60 -7.42 26.00
CA THR A 6 -2.12 -6.21 25.34
C THR A 6 -1.07 -5.11 25.18
N ILE A 7 -0.09 -5.02 26.08
CA ILE A 7 1.01 -4.05 26.00
C ILE A 7 1.96 -4.46 24.87
N ASP A 8 2.31 -5.74 24.77
CA ASP A 8 3.16 -6.27 23.70
C ASP A 8 2.53 -6.04 22.32
N GLN A 9 1.21 -6.22 22.21
CA GLN A 9 0.47 -5.93 20.98
C GLN A 9 0.52 -4.45 20.64
N LEU A 10 0.30 -3.56 21.62
CA LEU A 10 0.38 -2.11 21.41
C LEU A 10 1.80 -1.68 20.96
N ILE A 11 2.84 -2.21 21.61
CA ILE A 11 4.24 -1.93 21.24
C ILE A 11 4.50 -2.40 19.81
N SER A 12 4.01 -3.58 19.43
CA SER A 12 4.16 -4.10 18.07
C SER A 12 3.46 -3.23 17.03
N GLN A 13 2.26 -2.70 17.33
CA GLN A 13 1.58 -1.76 16.42
C GLN A 13 2.36 -0.44 16.28
N VAL A 14 2.89 0.10 17.38
CA VAL A 14 3.70 1.31 17.35
C VAL A 14 5.00 1.09 16.57
N ASP A 15 5.70 -0.03 16.78
CA ASP A 15 6.91 -0.39 16.02
C ASP A 15 6.60 -0.49 14.52
N THR A 16 5.49 -1.13 14.15
CA THR A 16 5.09 -1.24 12.73
C THR A 16 4.77 0.12 12.13
N ALA A 17 4.06 0.99 12.86
CA ALA A 17 3.79 2.37 12.43
C ALA A 17 5.09 3.16 12.23
N LEU A 18 6.03 3.09 13.17
CA LEU A 18 7.31 3.77 13.06
C LEU A 18 8.12 3.26 11.87
N ARG A 19 8.19 1.95 11.65
CA ARG A 19 8.88 1.36 10.48
C ARG A 19 8.22 1.73 9.17
N THR A 20 6.91 1.97 9.15
CA THR A 20 6.19 2.37 7.94
C THR A 20 6.41 3.85 7.64
N LEU A 21 6.35 4.71 8.67
CA LEU A 21 6.44 6.17 8.54
C LEU A 21 7.87 6.69 8.39
N PHE A 22 8.84 6.02 9.02
CA PHE A 22 10.24 6.39 8.99
C PHE A 22 11.02 5.29 8.28
N PRO A 23 11.00 5.28 6.93
CA PRO A 23 11.63 4.23 6.17
C PRO A 23 13.14 4.22 6.42
N PRO A 24 13.74 3.06 6.70
CA PRO A 24 15.19 2.94 6.82
C PRO A 24 15.84 3.17 5.45
N ASN A 25 17.17 3.39 5.45
CA ASN A 25 17.93 3.53 4.20
C ASN A 25 17.73 2.36 3.24
N GLN A 26 17.50 1.16 3.77
CA GLN A 26 17.09 -0.02 3.01
C GLN A 26 16.14 -0.84 3.85
N ARG A 27 14.87 -0.90 3.43
CA ARG A 27 13.87 -1.79 4.01
C ARG A 27 14.18 -3.22 3.58
N ALA A 28 14.11 -4.16 4.53
CA ALA A 28 14.22 -5.57 4.22
C ALA A 28 12.99 -6.02 3.42
N SER A 29 13.20 -6.71 2.31
CA SER A 29 12.17 -7.36 1.52
C SER A 29 12.44 -8.86 1.52
N THR A 30 11.36 -9.65 1.52
CA THR A 30 11.42 -11.12 1.43
C THR A 30 11.58 -11.59 -0.02
N ARG A 31 11.26 -10.71 -0.98
CA ARG A 31 11.30 -10.97 -2.41
C ARG A 31 12.36 -10.09 -3.08
N LEU A 32 12.91 -10.58 -4.19
CA LEU A 32 13.77 -9.76 -5.04
C LEU A 32 12.95 -8.62 -5.65
N ASN A 33 13.59 -7.47 -5.87
CA ASN A 33 12.93 -6.35 -6.51
C ASN A 33 12.71 -6.69 -8.00
N PRO A 34 11.46 -6.68 -8.51
CA PRO A 34 11.15 -7.08 -9.89
C PRO A 34 11.88 -6.27 -10.96
N GLY A 35 12.22 -5.01 -10.67
CA GLY A 35 12.97 -4.14 -11.58
C GLY A 35 14.48 -4.30 -11.50
N GLU A 36 15.02 -5.08 -10.56
CA GLU A 36 16.47 -5.11 -10.32
C GLU A 36 17.27 -5.69 -11.49
N SER A 37 16.68 -6.62 -12.24
CA SER A 37 17.27 -7.22 -13.45
C SER A 37 17.20 -6.31 -14.68
N GLU A 38 16.42 -5.23 -14.63
CA GLU A 38 16.26 -4.30 -15.75
C GLU A 38 17.37 -3.25 -15.73
N GLU A 39 17.92 -2.95 -16.91
CA GLU A 39 18.92 -1.90 -17.07
C GLU A 39 18.31 -0.51 -16.81
N GLU A 40 19.08 0.37 -16.14
CA GLU A 40 18.67 1.76 -15.94
C GLU A 40 18.78 2.54 -17.26
N ALA A 41 17.64 2.87 -17.86
CA ALA A 41 17.59 3.67 -19.06
C ALA A 41 17.91 5.16 -18.78
N PRO A 42 18.58 5.87 -19.69
CA PRO A 42 18.76 7.30 -19.57
C PRO A 42 17.40 8.02 -19.60
N MET A 43 17.18 8.91 -18.64
CA MET A 43 15.99 9.75 -18.52
C MET A 43 16.37 11.22 -18.39
N SER A 44 15.59 12.08 -19.01
CA SER A 44 15.64 13.52 -18.78
C SER A 44 15.25 13.86 -17.33
N LEU A 45 15.60 15.06 -16.86
CA LEU A 45 15.25 15.51 -15.51
C LEU A 45 13.73 15.54 -15.29
N ASP A 46 12.95 15.89 -16.31
CA ASP A 46 11.50 15.97 -16.20
C ASP A 46 10.86 14.58 -16.16
N GLU A 47 11.38 13.61 -16.93
CA GLU A 47 10.98 12.21 -16.82
C GLU A 47 11.31 11.64 -15.43
N LYS A 48 12.52 11.86 -14.91
CA LYS A 48 12.89 11.42 -13.55
C LYS A 48 11.95 11.98 -12.49
N ARG A 49 11.65 13.28 -12.55
CA ARG A 49 10.68 13.93 -11.65
C ARG A 49 9.29 13.34 -11.81
N HIS A 50 8.87 13.04 -13.03
CA HIS A 50 7.58 12.44 -13.31
C HIS A 50 7.47 11.05 -12.67
N VAL A 51 8.42 10.17 -12.97
CA VAL A 51 8.47 8.80 -12.42
C VAL A 51 8.55 8.84 -10.90
N ALA A 52 9.39 9.71 -10.32
CA ALA A 52 9.48 9.88 -8.88
C ALA A 52 8.14 10.31 -8.25
N GLY A 53 7.40 11.20 -8.91
CA GLY A 53 6.05 11.58 -8.49
C GLY A 53 5.08 10.40 -8.50
N LEU A 54 5.11 9.54 -9.53
CA LEU A 54 4.28 8.33 -9.58
C LEU A 54 4.67 7.33 -8.48
N MET A 55 5.97 7.08 -8.29
CA MET A 55 6.46 6.19 -7.25
C MET A 55 6.15 6.68 -5.84
N ARG A 56 6.14 8.00 -5.62
CA ARG A 56 5.73 8.58 -4.33
C ARG A 56 4.25 8.38 -4.04
N VAL A 57 3.40 8.44 -5.07
CA VAL A 57 1.97 8.10 -4.94
C VAL A 57 1.80 6.63 -4.59
N ASN A 58 2.46 5.71 -5.30
CA ASN A 58 2.37 4.29 -5.02
C ASN A 58 2.86 3.98 -3.60
N HIS A 59 4.02 4.52 -3.19
CA HIS A 59 4.52 4.41 -1.81
C HIS A 59 3.50 4.90 -0.76
N ALA A 60 2.87 6.05 -0.99
CA ALA A 60 1.84 6.57 -0.08
C ALA A 60 0.58 5.68 -0.05
N GLY A 61 0.27 5.00 -1.16
CA GLY A 61 -0.73 3.94 -1.24
C GLY A 61 -0.38 2.77 -0.31
N GLU A 62 0.86 2.26 -0.40
CA GLU A 62 1.32 1.16 0.46
C GLU A 62 1.34 1.53 1.95
N VAL A 63 1.70 2.77 2.28
CA VAL A 63 1.58 3.31 3.64
C VAL A 63 0.13 3.29 4.13
N CYS A 64 -0.83 3.62 3.25
CA CYS A 64 -2.25 3.52 3.58
C CYS A 64 -2.71 2.09 3.76
N ALA A 65 -2.31 1.17 2.87
CA ALA A 65 -2.67 -0.25 2.93
C ALA A 65 -2.18 -0.87 4.26
N GLN A 66 -0.90 -0.67 4.60
CA GLN A 66 -0.33 -1.07 5.88
C GLN A 66 -1.14 -0.59 7.08
N ALA A 67 -1.46 0.69 7.10
CA ALA A 67 -2.22 1.30 8.18
C ALA A 67 -3.65 0.71 8.26
N LEU A 68 -4.31 0.57 7.11
CA LEU A 68 -5.66 0.01 7.00
C LEU A 68 -5.70 -1.41 7.55
N TYR A 69 -4.79 -2.29 7.09
CA TYR A 69 -4.73 -3.68 7.54
C TYR A 69 -4.43 -3.80 9.03
N GLN A 70 -3.54 -2.98 9.57
CA GLN A 70 -3.28 -2.93 11.01
C GLN A 70 -4.53 -2.52 11.80
N GLY A 71 -5.23 -1.48 11.37
CA GLY A 71 -6.47 -1.04 12.00
C GLY A 71 -7.55 -2.13 11.98
N GLN A 72 -7.71 -2.81 10.83
CA GLN A 72 -8.65 -3.92 10.67
C GLN A 72 -8.28 -5.10 11.55
N ALA A 73 -7.00 -5.53 11.54
CA ALA A 73 -6.51 -6.64 12.34
C ALA A 73 -6.64 -6.42 13.85
N LEU A 74 -6.59 -5.15 14.31
CA LEU A 74 -6.79 -4.78 15.70
C LEU A 74 -8.24 -5.03 16.18
N THR A 75 -9.21 -4.92 15.28
CA THR A 75 -10.64 -4.91 15.62
C THR A 75 -11.43 -6.07 14.99
N ALA A 76 -10.78 -6.90 14.17
CA ALA A 76 -11.34 -8.10 13.56
C ALA A 76 -11.81 -9.12 14.61
N LYS A 77 -12.95 -9.76 14.35
CA LYS A 77 -13.56 -10.74 15.26
C LYS A 77 -13.10 -12.16 14.95
N LEU A 78 -12.98 -12.50 13.66
CA LEU A 78 -12.52 -13.79 13.19
C LEU A 78 -10.99 -13.85 13.13
N THR A 79 -10.43 -14.92 13.70
CA THR A 79 -8.98 -15.18 13.68
C THR A 79 -8.44 -15.38 12.27
N THR A 80 -9.24 -15.96 11.37
CA THR A 80 -8.89 -16.16 9.96
C THR A 80 -8.73 -14.84 9.22
N VAL A 81 -9.65 -13.89 9.44
CA VAL A 81 -9.62 -12.56 8.84
C VAL A 81 -8.44 -11.77 9.38
N LYS A 82 -8.20 -11.84 10.69
CA LYS A 82 -6.99 -11.24 11.29
C LYS A 82 -5.71 -11.79 10.66
N ALA A 83 -5.60 -13.11 10.52
CA ALA A 83 -4.43 -13.74 9.89
C ALA A 83 -4.27 -13.31 8.43
N GLN A 84 -5.36 -13.20 7.67
CA GLN A 84 -5.34 -12.70 6.30
C GLN A 84 -4.86 -11.25 6.22
N MET A 85 -5.34 -10.35 7.09
CA MET A 85 -4.86 -8.96 7.13
C MET A 85 -3.37 -8.87 7.48
N MET A 86 -2.91 -9.70 8.42
CA MET A 86 -1.48 -9.76 8.78
C MET A 86 -0.61 -10.29 7.64
N GLN A 87 -1.13 -11.23 6.85
CA GLN A 87 -0.43 -11.75 5.67
C GLN A 87 -0.34 -10.69 4.57
N ALA A 88 -1.45 -10.03 4.23
CA ALA A 88 -1.45 -8.93 3.25
C ALA A 88 -0.49 -7.82 3.70
N ALA A 89 -0.55 -7.40 4.96
CA ALA A 89 0.40 -6.46 5.53
C ALA A 89 1.85 -6.95 5.47
N ALA A 90 2.15 -8.24 5.54
CA ALA A 90 3.52 -8.71 5.36
C ALA A 90 3.99 -8.58 3.90
N GLU A 91 3.08 -8.82 2.94
CA GLU A 91 3.36 -8.69 1.50
C GLU A 91 3.60 -7.23 1.08
N GLU A 92 2.85 -6.26 1.64
CA GLU A 92 3.04 -4.83 1.31
C GLU A 92 4.38 -4.25 1.81
N VAL A 93 5.06 -4.93 2.74
CA VAL A 93 6.42 -4.53 3.15
C VAL A 93 7.38 -4.63 1.97
N ASP A 94 7.20 -5.61 1.08
CA ASP A 94 8.00 -5.76 -0.13
C ASP A 94 7.73 -4.60 -1.10
N HIS A 95 6.46 -4.24 -1.31
CA HIS A 95 6.08 -3.13 -2.17
C HIS A 95 6.63 -1.79 -1.67
N LEU A 96 6.56 -1.54 -0.36
CA LEU A 96 7.21 -0.39 0.28
C LEU A 96 8.72 -0.39 -0.03
N ALA A 97 9.39 -1.52 0.12
CA ALA A 97 10.83 -1.62 -0.11
C ALA A 97 11.20 -1.32 -1.57
N TRP A 98 10.43 -1.85 -2.53
CA TRP A 98 10.65 -1.61 -3.96
C TRP A 98 10.40 -0.15 -4.34
N CYS A 99 9.32 0.45 -3.81
CA CYS A 99 9.02 1.86 -4.03
C CYS A 99 10.11 2.77 -3.46
N GLU A 100 10.55 2.51 -2.23
CA GLU A 100 11.61 3.27 -1.57
C GLU A 100 12.94 3.14 -2.31
N GLN A 101 13.27 1.93 -2.80
CA GLN A 101 14.46 1.73 -3.62
C GLN A 101 14.38 2.53 -4.91
N ARG A 102 13.26 2.47 -5.63
CA ARG A 102 13.13 3.19 -6.90
C ARG A 102 13.17 4.71 -6.70
N LEU A 103 12.55 5.22 -5.63
CA LEU A 103 12.64 6.64 -5.27
C LEU A 103 14.10 7.07 -5.02
N ARG A 104 14.89 6.26 -4.33
CA ARG A 104 16.33 6.53 -4.12
C ARG A 104 17.13 6.53 -5.43
N GLU A 105 16.89 5.56 -6.31
CA GLU A 105 17.55 5.49 -7.63
C GLU A 105 17.25 6.73 -8.49
N LEU A 106 16.07 7.34 -8.29
CA LEU A 106 15.63 8.57 -8.95
C LEU A 106 16.08 9.85 -8.22
N ASP A 107 16.90 9.75 -7.18
CA ASP A 107 17.31 10.86 -6.30
C ASP A 107 16.10 11.62 -5.72
N SER A 108 15.11 10.86 -5.25
CA SER A 108 13.87 11.37 -4.65
C SER A 108 13.54 10.68 -3.34
N GLN A 109 12.41 11.09 -2.73
CA GLN A 109 11.99 10.66 -1.41
C GLN A 109 10.49 10.37 -1.32
N PRO A 110 10.06 9.57 -0.34
CA PRO A 110 8.66 9.36 0.02
C PRO A 110 7.89 10.64 0.35
N SER A 111 6.56 10.54 0.42
CA SER A 111 5.70 11.69 0.71
C SER A 111 5.87 12.20 2.14
N HIS A 112 5.96 13.51 2.29
CA HIS A 112 5.94 14.19 3.58
C HIS A 112 4.57 14.07 4.28
N LEU A 113 3.53 13.67 3.55
CA LEU A 113 2.17 13.51 4.06
C LEU A 113 1.89 12.10 4.59
N ASN A 114 2.87 11.19 4.56
CA ASN A 114 2.70 9.80 4.98
C ASN A 114 2.13 9.65 6.39
N ALA A 115 2.52 10.51 7.34
CA ALA A 115 1.98 10.48 8.71
C ALA A 115 0.46 10.77 8.76
N LEU A 116 0.01 11.72 7.93
CA LEU A 116 -1.41 12.05 7.81
C LEU A 116 -2.18 10.89 7.17
N TRP A 117 -1.65 10.36 6.07
CA TRP A 117 -2.25 9.26 5.33
C TRP A 117 -2.35 7.99 6.17
N TYR A 118 -1.28 7.61 6.85
CA TYR A 118 -1.25 6.49 7.77
C TYR A 118 -2.32 6.64 8.86
N SER A 119 -2.38 7.80 9.53
CA SER A 119 -3.31 8.01 10.63
C SER A 119 -4.76 7.89 10.19
N GLY A 120 -5.11 8.46 9.02
CA GLY A 120 -6.45 8.37 8.45
C GLY A 120 -6.83 6.94 8.08
N SER A 121 -5.93 6.22 7.39
CA SER A 121 -6.16 4.85 6.95
C SER A 121 -6.23 3.86 8.12
N PHE A 122 -5.40 4.03 9.15
CA PHE A 122 -5.49 3.23 10.38
C PHE A 122 -6.85 3.38 11.06
N MET A 123 -7.32 4.62 11.21
CA MET A 123 -8.63 4.90 11.82
C MET A 123 -9.76 4.28 11.00
N LEU A 124 -9.73 4.44 9.67
CA LEU A 124 -10.73 3.82 8.79
C LEU A 124 -10.71 2.29 8.89
N GLY A 125 -9.52 1.68 8.95
CA GLY A 125 -9.35 0.24 9.10
C GLY A 125 -9.95 -0.26 10.42
N ALA A 126 -9.68 0.42 11.53
CA ALA A 126 -10.25 0.09 12.82
C ALA A 126 -11.78 0.22 12.83
N LEU A 127 -12.34 1.26 12.20
CA LEU A 127 -13.79 1.40 12.07
C LEU A 127 -14.41 0.30 11.20
N ALA A 128 -13.74 -0.10 10.12
CA ALA A 128 -14.20 -1.18 9.24
C ALA A 128 -14.20 -2.55 9.94
N GLY A 129 -13.15 -2.87 10.70
CA GLY A 129 -13.09 -4.10 11.49
C GLY A 129 -14.15 -4.12 12.60
N LEU A 130 -14.37 -2.99 13.30
CA LEU A 130 -15.45 -2.86 14.29
C LEU A 130 -16.84 -3.07 13.67
N ALA A 131 -17.08 -2.55 12.45
CA ALA A 131 -18.33 -2.74 11.71
C ALA A 131 -18.58 -4.21 11.33
N GLY A 132 -17.53 -5.02 11.28
CA GLY A 132 -17.58 -6.48 11.18
C GLY A 132 -16.80 -7.02 9.98
N ASP A 133 -16.34 -8.25 10.11
CA ASP A 133 -15.34 -8.83 9.21
C ASP A 133 -15.72 -8.83 7.73
N ARG A 134 -16.99 -9.08 7.37
CA ARG A 134 -17.45 -9.02 5.96
C ARG A 134 -17.29 -7.62 5.35
N TRP A 135 -17.50 -6.58 6.15
CA TRP A 135 -17.38 -5.19 5.72
C TRP A 135 -15.93 -4.76 5.68
N SER A 136 -15.12 -5.23 6.63
CA SER A 136 -13.66 -5.11 6.61
C SER A 136 -13.08 -5.68 5.32
N LEU A 137 -13.44 -6.93 4.98
CA LEU A 137 -13.05 -7.57 3.72
C LEU A 137 -13.59 -6.83 2.49
N GLY A 138 -14.81 -6.27 2.57
CA GLY A 138 -15.37 -5.38 1.55
C GLY A 138 -14.52 -4.13 1.30
N PHE A 139 -13.97 -3.56 2.37
CA PHE A 139 -13.07 -2.41 2.30
C PHE A 139 -11.72 -2.78 1.67
N VAL A 140 -11.17 -3.94 2.00
CA VAL A 140 -9.96 -4.47 1.33
C VAL A 140 -10.23 -4.66 -0.15
N ALA A 141 -11.26 -5.44 -0.51
CA ALA A 141 -11.58 -5.74 -1.90
C ALA A 141 -11.77 -4.48 -2.76
N GLU A 142 -12.41 -3.44 -2.22
CA GLU A 142 -12.59 -2.17 -2.95
C GLU A 142 -11.31 -1.33 -3.00
N THR A 143 -10.52 -1.27 -1.92
CA THR A 143 -9.20 -0.61 -1.92
C THR A 143 -8.32 -1.21 -3.00
N GLU A 144 -8.16 -2.53 -3.00
CA GLU A 144 -7.28 -3.22 -3.94
C GLU A 144 -7.73 -3.10 -5.39
N ARG A 145 -9.04 -3.10 -5.62
CA ARG A 145 -9.59 -2.84 -6.96
C ARG A 145 -9.24 -1.42 -7.44
N GLN A 146 -9.28 -0.42 -6.55
CA GLN A 146 -8.91 0.96 -6.91
C GLN A 146 -7.39 1.12 -7.07
N VAL A 147 -6.59 0.49 -6.22
CA VAL A 147 -5.12 0.48 -6.32
C VAL A 147 -4.67 -0.18 -7.63
N THR A 148 -5.21 -1.35 -7.95
CA THR A 148 -4.94 -2.05 -9.23
C THR A 148 -5.19 -1.14 -10.44
N ALA A 149 -6.32 -0.41 -10.45
CA ALA A 149 -6.65 0.53 -11.52
C ALA A 149 -5.68 1.74 -11.57
N HIS A 150 -5.25 2.23 -10.41
CA HIS A 150 -4.25 3.29 -10.31
C HIS A 150 -2.88 2.83 -10.81
N LEU A 151 -2.41 1.65 -10.40
CA LEU A 151 -1.15 1.06 -10.86
C LEU A 151 -1.16 0.90 -12.38
N GLN A 152 -2.25 0.37 -12.95
CA GLN A 152 -2.42 0.30 -14.39
C GLN A 152 -2.26 1.69 -15.03
N GLN A 153 -2.93 2.72 -14.51
CA GLN A 153 -2.78 4.08 -15.03
C GLN A 153 -1.35 4.60 -14.92
N HIS A 154 -0.65 4.33 -13.81
CA HIS A 154 0.74 4.72 -13.61
C HIS A 154 1.67 4.06 -14.63
N VAL A 155 1.51 2.76 -14.89
CA VAL A 155 2.25 2.00 -15.91
C VAL A 155 2.11 2.64 -17.31
N HIS A 156 0.92 3.11 -17.67
CA HIS A 156 0.68 3.77 -18.96
C HIS A 156 1.29 5.18 -19.06
N ARG A 157 1.64 5.80 -17.93
CA ARG A 157 2.22 7.15 -17.88
C ARG A 157 3.74 7.14 -17.78
N LEU A 158 4.35 5.99 -17.53
CA LEU A 158 5.80 5.86 -17.50
C LEU A 158 6.41 6.13 -18.88
N PRO A 159 7.62 6.70 -18.94
CA PRO A 159 8.43 6.68 -20.16
C PRO A 159 8.57 5.24 -20.69
N GLU A 160 8.53 5.06 -22.01
CA GLU A 160 8.56 3.73 -22.62
C GLU A 160 9.81 2.94 -22.22
N GLN A 161 10.94 3.64 -22.08
CA GLN A 161 12.24 3.09 -21.72
C GLN A 161 12.40 2.72 -20.24
N ASP A 162 11.52 3.16 -19.34
CA ASP A 162 11.62 2.89 -17.89
C ASP A 162 11.06 1.50 -17.54
N LEU A 163 11.72 0.46 -18.07
CA LEU A 163 11.37 -0.94 -17.86
C LEU A 163 11.51 -1.34 -16.38
N ARG A 164 12.47 -0.75 -15.68
CA ARG A 164 12.73 -0.96 -14.25
C ARG A 164 11.52 -0.59 -13.40
N THR A 165 10.98 0.62 -13.54
CA THR A 165 9.75 1.00 -12.82
C THR A 165 8.54 0.20 -13.30
N ARG A 166 8.45 -0.08 -14.60
CA ARG A 166 7.35 -0.86 -15.19
C ARG A 166 7.24 -2.25 -14.58
N ALA A 167 8.36 -2.95 -14.40
CA ALA A 167 8.41 -4.27 -13.80
C ALA A 167 7.85 -4.23 -12.36
N VAL A 168 8.31 -3.27 -11.54
CA VAL A 168 7.81 -3.08 -10.16
C VAL A 168 6.30 -2.87 -10.14
N LEU A 169 5.79 -1.90 -10.91
CA LEU A 169 4.36 -1.56 -10.86
C LEU A 169 3.46 -2.65 -11.44
N THR A 170 3.94 -3.41 -12.42
CA THR A 170 3.18 -4.54 -12.99
C THR A 170 3.10 -5.69 -11.99
N THR A 171 4.18 -6.02 -11.29
CA THR A 171 4.16 -7.04 -10.23
C THR A 171 3.26 -6.61 -9.07
N MET A 172 3.34 -5.34 -8.63
CA MET A 172 2.42 -4.82 -7.62
C MET A 172 0.96 -4.96 -8.10
N GLN A 173 0.66 -4.58 -9.35
CA GLN A 173 -0.70 -4.68 -9.90
C GLN A 173 -1.26 -6.11 -9.84
N ASP A 174 -0.44 -7.11 -10.17
CA ASP A 174 -0.83 -8.51 -10.11
C ASP A 174 -1.04 -8.99 -8.66
N ASP A 175 -0.21 -8.52 -7.72
CA ASP A 175 -0.35 -8.81 -6.30
C ASP A 175 -1.69 -8.26 -5.75
N GLU A 176 -2.01 -7.01 -6.05
CA GLU A 176 -3.24 -6.36 -5.55
C GLU A 176 -4.50 -6.95 -6.16
N ALA A 177 -4.45 -7.36 -7.43
CA ALA A 177 -5.55 -8.10 -8.04
C ALA A 177 -5.84 -9.41 -7.28
N ARG A 178 -4.79 -10.14 -6.85
CA ARG A 178 -4.93 -11.36 -6.04
C ARG A 178 -5.43 -11.07 -4.63
N HIS A 179 -5.02 -9.97 -4.01
CA HIS A 179 -5.55 -9.53 -2.70
C HIS A 179 -7.05 -9.24 -2.78
N ALA A 180 -7.49 -8.53 -3.83
CA ALA A 180 -8.91 -8.25 -4.06
C ALA A 180 -9.74 -9.54 -4.21
N GLU A 181 -9.27 -10.49 -5.02
CA GLU A 181 -9.92 -11.79 -5.23
C GLU A 181 -9.96 -12.63 -3.95
N SER A 182 -8.87 -12.62 -3.18
CA SER A 182 -8.78 -13.34 -1.90
C SER A 182 -9.78 -12.78 -0.89
N ALA A 183 -9.94 -11.45 -0.82
CA ALA A 183 -10.93 -10.83 0.05
C ALA A 183 -12.36 -11.18 -0.37
N GLN A 184 -12.66 -11.19 -1.68
CA GLN A 184 -13.96 -11.60 -2.22
C GLN A 184 -14.28 -13.06 -1.89
N THR A 185 -13.32 -13.96 -2.11
CA THR A 185 -13.46 -15.40 -1.79
C THR A 185 -13.66 -15.62 -0.29
N ALA A 186 -13.06 -14.79 0.56
CA ALA A 186 -13.24 -14.81 2.01
C ALA A 186 -14.60 -14.23 2.49
N GLY A 187 -15.47 -13.78 1.57
CA GLY A 187 -16.81 -13.30 1.88
C GLY A 187 -16.92 -11.79 2.06
N ALA A 188 -16.09 -11.02 1.35
CA ALA A 188 -16.21 -9.56 1.28
C ALA A 188 -17.64 -9.13 0.90
N ALA A 189 -18.19 -8.20 1.66
CA ALA A 189 -19.44 -7.54 1.30
C ALA A 189 -19.17 -6.47 0.24
N VAL A 190 -20.07 -6.34 -0.75
CA VAL A 190 -20.03 -5.22 -1.68
C VAL A 190 -20.36 -3.93 -0.92
N LEU A 191 -19.43 -2.99 -0.93
CA LEU A 191 -19.65 -1.70 -0.28
C LEU A 191 -20.72 -0.87 -1.00
N PRO A 192 -21.52 -0.07 -0.28
CA PRO A 192 -22.41 0.90 -0.90
C PRO A 192 -21.67 1.83 -1.87
N VAL A 193 -22.29 2.15 -3.01
CA VAL A 193 -21.69 3.01 -4.06
C VAL A 193 -21.18 4.34 -3.52
N LEU A 194 -21.89 4.93 -2.55
CA LEU A 194 -21.46 6.18 -1.91
C LEU A 194 -20.11 6.04 -1.20
N ILE A 195 -19.84 4.89 -0.57
CA ILE A 195 -18.56 4.61 0.09
C ILE A 195 -17.47 4.42 -0.95
N GLN A 196 -17.73 3.65 -2.02
CA GLN A 196 -16.77 3.45 -3.12
C GLN A 196 -16.37 4.79 -3.75
N GLN A 197 -17.34 5.70 -3.97
CA GLN A 197 -17.10 7.05 -4.48
C GLN A 197 -16.29 7.91 -3.50
N ALA A 198 -16.58 7.84 -2.20
CA ALA A 198 -15.81 8.53 -1.18
C ALA A 198 -14.35 8.04 -1.15
N MET A 199 -14.13 6.73 -1.19
CA MET A 199 -12.80 6.12 -1.28
C MET A 199 -12.06 6.62 -2.53
N LYS A 200 -12.73 6.67 -3.68
CA LYS A 200 -12.14 7.21 -4.92
C LYS A 200 -11.77 8.69 -4.80
N GLY A 201 -12.58 9.48 -4.10
CA GLY A 201 -12.30 10.89 -3.82
C GLY A 201 -11.04 11.05 -2.96
N VAL A 202 -10.92 10.26 -1.89
CA VAL A 202 -9.73 10.25 -1.02
C VAL A 202 -8.49 9.78 -1.80
N SER A 203 -8.61 8.71 -2.58
CA SER A 203 -7.53 8.20 -3.44
C SER A 203 -7.06 9.23 -4.46
N THR A 204 -7.98 10.00 -5.04
CA THR A 204 -7.64 11.12 -5.94
C THR A 204 -6.89 12.23 -5.20
N LEU A 205 -7.30 12.57 -3.97
CA LEU A 205 -6.62 13.56 -3.15
C LEU A 205 -5.20 13.12 -2.81
N LEU A 206 -5.03 11.88 -2.33
CA LEU A 206 -3.73 11.26 -2.06
C LEU A 206 -2.84 11.29 -3.29
N THR A 207 -3.36 10.86 -4.44
CA THR A 207 -2.62 10.87 -5.71
C THR A 207 -2.11 12.26 -6.04
N ARG A 208 -2.97 13.29 -5.95
CA ARG A 208 -2.58 14.67 -6.28
C ARG A 208 -1.59 15.24 -5.29
N SER A 209 -1.77 15.00 -3.99
CA SER A 209 -0.89 15.56 -2.98
C SER A 209 0.47 14.87 -2.96
N SER A 210 0.49 13.54 -2.96
CA SER A 210 1.73 12.77 -2.83
C SER A 210 2.58 12.79 -4.10
N TYR A 211 1.97 13.10 -5.26
CA TYR A 211 2.73 13.27 -6.49
C TYR A 211 3.72 14.45 -6.43
N TYR A 212 3.41 15.50 -5.65
CA TYR A 212 4.26 16.68 -5.52
C TYR A 212 4.99 16.78 -4.17
N TRP A 213 4.47 16.16 -3.11
CA TRP A 213 4.91 16.35 -1.73
C TRP A 213 5.15 15.03 -1.00
#